data_AF-A0A183GJR9-F1
#
_entry.id   AF-A0A183GJR9-F1
#
_cell.length_a   1.000
_cell.length_b   1.000
_cell.length_c   1.000
_cell.angle_alpha   90.00
_cell.angle_beta   90.00
_cell.angle_gamma   90.00
#
_symmetry.space_group_name_H-M   'P 1'
#
loop_
_entity.id
_entity.type
_entity.pdbx_description
1 polymer ?
#
loop_
_entity_poly.entity_id
_entity_poly.type
_entity_poly.pdbx_seq_one_letter_code
_entity_poly.pdbx_strand_id
1 'polypeptide(L)'
;MGPIAGMARARPRSNTPTYNSTLGAGTALRKDSIGSTEWGSSFAINNGDGNHSLGESTFNLSQSTANLMQATISEHRVPIAMAVNEYSHVWFKSANVEERITRTFGVVLISFAATSLPLLTDVHSDIEPLQFSLVDAAAIKSVVPNKQLLLPDSVASQHGPSYYYQFDRLGLANWLLAQQKEKPTAAFFNAEVLRYEVSEEEGLIQPPLLLSNYWKCEEDHTDVRIDYHLNTECPITAPLLNLVFATKLSGNVSNVTSDPAANWSAESSSLSWTVTELSRHGDCAGSLKARVHLSAGGPSQPAHVHVVFQCSDATISGVNVSLANSDTYHLSMVRRKVMAGKYFSEPEIRK
;
A
#
# COMPACT_ATOMS: atom_id res chain seq x y z
N MET A 1 17.28 72.22 -13.54
CA MET A 1 17.79 72.68 -12.24
C MET A 1 17.07 71.88 -11.15
N GLY A 2 17.77 71.03 -10.38
CA GLY A 2 17.24 70.39 -9.15
C GLY A 2 17.51 71.28 -7.92
N PRO A 3 17.59 70.76 -6.66
CA PRO A 3 17.45 69.36 -6.16
C PRO A 3 16.07 69.13 -5.45
N ILE A 4 15.65 67.98 -4.89
CA ILE A 4 16.21 66.65 -4.54
C ILE A 4 17.00 66.51 -3.21
N ALA A 5 16.29 66.34 -2.06
CA ALA A 5 16.72 65.45 -0.94
C ALA A 5 15.67 65.33 0.19
N GLY A 6 15.39 64.10 0.65
CA GLY A 6 14.70 63.82 1.91
C GLY A 6 15.41 62.68 2.65
N MET A 7 15.90 62.93 3.87
CA MET A 7 16.67 61.97 4.69
C MET A 7 15.87 61.44 5.90
N ALA A 8 16.39 60.36 6.52
CA ALA A 8 15.64 59.41 7.35
C ALA A 8 15.81 59.57 8.89
N ARG A 9 15.27 58.56 9.63
CA ARG A 9 15.26 58.26 11.10
C ARG A 9 14.00 58.72 11.86
N ALA A 10 13.53 58.04 12.93
CA ALA A 10 14.16 57.00 13.77
C ALA A 10 13.23 55.85 14.26
N ARG A 11 13.84 54.74 14.71
CA ARG A 11 13.30 53.62 15.53
C ARG A 11 13.41 53.95 17.05
N PRO A 12 13.23 53.01 18.01
CA PRO A 12 12.12 52.07 18.32
C PRO A 12 11.70 52.16 19.83
N ARG A 13 10.68 51.38 20.27
CA ARG A 13 10.63 50.82 21.65
C ARG A 13 9.94 49.45 21.71
N SER A 14 10.45 48.57 22.56
CA SER A 14 9.79 47.34 23.06
C SER A 14 9.53 47.47 24.57
N ASN A 15 8.55 46.72 25.09
CA ASN A 15 8.68 45.80 26.24
C ASN A 15 7.30 45.42 26.82
N THR A 16 7.08 44.11 26.99
CA THR A 16 6.01 43.48 27.80
C THR A 16 6.26 43.70 29.31
N PRO A 17 5.26 43.54 30.22
CA PRO A 17 5.18 42.27 30.97
C PRO A 17 3.84 41.86 31.67
N THR A 18 3.71 40.53 31.88
CA THR A 18 3.17 39.79 33.08
C THR A 18 1.66 39.63 33.45
N TYR A 19 1.44 38.53 34.20
CA TYR A 19 0.22 37.77 34.56
C TYR A 19 -0.43 38.09 35.93
N ASN A 20 -1.73 37.72 36.09
CA ASN A 20 -2.40 37.02 37.24
C ASN A 20 -3.89 37.48 37.40
N SER A 21 -4.82 36.81 38.11
CA SER A 21 -5.16 35.39 38.39
C SER A 21 -6.45 35.35 39.26
N THR A 22 -7.12 34.18 39.43
CA THR A 22 -8.23 33.87 40.41
C THR A 22 -9.64 34.48 40.16
N LEU A 23 -10.80 33.93 40.61
CA LEU A 23 -11.24 32.60 41.09
C LEU A 23 -12.78 32.50 41.04
N GLY A 24 -13.38 31.30 40.92
CA GLY A 24 -14.83 31.08 41.08
C GLY A 24 -15.31 29.65 40.81
N ALA A 25 -15.72 28.92 41.86
CA ALA A 25 -16.25 27.55 41.80
C ALA A 25 -17.74 27.52 41.37
N GLY A 26 -18.35 26.41 40.94
CA GLY A 26 -17.86 25.06 40.67
C GLY A 26 -18.99 24.02 40.80
N THR A 27 -18.91 22.88 40.09
CA THR A 27 -19.61 21.61 40.42
C THR A 27 -19.06 20.50 39.51
N ALA A 28 -19.00 19.27 40.02
CA ALA A 28 -18.21 18.20 39.42
C ALA A 28 -19.07 17.06 38.85
N LEU A 29 -18.66 16.52 37.71
CA LEU A 29 -18.89 15.13 37.33
C LEU A 29 -17.56 14.52 36.89
N ARG A 30 -17.30 13.30 37.35
CA ARG A 30 -16.00 12.61 37.19
C ARG A 30 -15.84 12.08 35.77
N LYS A 31 -14.62 12.19 35.22
CA LYS A 31 -14.21 11.51 33.99
C LYS A 31 -12.91 10.74 34.29
N ASP A 32 -13.06 9.45 34.55
CA ASP A 32 -11.90 8.57 34.67
C ASP A 32 -11.19 8.47 33.30
N SER A 33 -9.86 8.56 33.32
CA SER A 33 -9.03 8.70 32.13
C SER A 33 -7.90 7.69 32.17
N ILE A 34 -7.98 6.64 31.33
CA ILE A 34 -6.86 5.73 31.03
C ILE A 34 -6.88 5.46 29.52
N GLY A 35 -5.76 5.77 28.85
CA GLY A 35 -5.33 5.06 27.63
C GLY A 35 -6.02 5.36 26.30
N SER A 36 -6.17 6.64 25.90
CA SER A 36 -6.45 6.96 24.48
C SER A 36 -5.17 6.81 23.65
N THR A 37 -4.97 5.66 23.00
CA THR A 37 -3.86 5.44 22.07
C THR A 37 -4.04 6.32 20.82
N GLU A 38 -3.19 7.33 20.65
CA GLU A 38 -3.23 8.23 19.50
C GLU A 38 -2.83 7.49 18.21
N TRP A 39 -3.83 7.12 17.41
CA TRP A 39 -3.65 6.52 16.08
C TRP A 39 -3.73 7.55 14.93
N GLY A 40 -3.87 8.83 15.26
CA GLY A 40 -4.18 9.92 14.33
C GLY A 40 -3.01 10.56 13.58
N SER A 41 -1.75 10.15 13.82
CA SER A 41 -0.56 10.88 13.36
C SER A 41 0.47 10.04 12.58
N SER A 42 0.36 8.70 12.56
CA SER A 42 1.39 7.81 12.00
C SER A 42 1.21 7.42 10.52
N PHE A 43 0.27 8.05 9.80
CA PHE A 43 0.05 7.87 8.36
C PHE A 43 0.54 9.08 7.53
N ALA A 44 1.26 10.01 8.14
CA ALA A 44 1.92 11.10 7.42
C ALA A 44 2.99 10.53 6.47
N ILE A 45 2.79 10.71 5.16
CA ILE A 45 3.83 10.48 4.15
C ILE A 45 4.85 11.60 4.29
N ASN A 46 5.85 11.38 5.16
CA ASN A 46 6.92 12.33 5.37
C ASN A 46 8.04 12.08 4.36
N ASN A 47 8.24 13.00 3.41
CA ASN A 47 9.42 13.00 2.56
C ASN A 47 10.63 13.41 3.41
N GLY A 48 11.39 12.42 3.90
CA GLY A 48 12.63 12.63 4.65
C GLY A 48 13.51 11.39 4.57
N ASP A 49 14.80 11.59 4.33
CA ASP A 49 15.76 10.53 4.02
C ASP A 49 15.83 9.46 5.13
N GLY A 50 15.59 8.20 4.75
CA GLY A 50 15.57 7.06 5.67
C GLY A 50 15.50 5.74 4.93
N ASN A 51 16.66 5.14 4.64
CA ASN A 51 16.78 3.90 3.87
C ASN A 51 16.32 2.67 4.69
N HIS A 52 15.01 2.37 4.66
CA HIS A 52 14.44 1.13 5.17
C HIS A 52 13.59 0.44 4.08
N SER A 53 14.08 -0.71 3.62
CA SER A 53 13.51 -1.48 2.51
C SER A 53 12.19 -2.16 2.88
N LEU A 54 11.07 -1.45 2.72
CA LEU A 54 9.75 -2.08 2.60
C LEU A 54 9.59 -2.63 1.18
N GLY A 55 9.85 -3.94 1.04
CA GLY A 55 9.49 -4.78 -0.11
C GLY A 55 9.66 -4.14 -1.49
N GLU A 56 10.84 -4.28 -2.10
CA GLU A 56 11.04 -3.97 -3.52
C GLU A 56 10.00 -4.71 -4.36
N SER A 57 9.05 -3.97 -4.93
CA SER A 57 8.09 -4.49 -5.91
C SER A 57 8.79 -4.67 -7.26
N THR A 58 9.71 -5.66 -7.29
CA THR A 58 10.43 -6.03 -8.50
C THR A 58 9.44 -6.52 -9.55
N PHE A 59 9.28 -5.73 -10.60
CA PHE A 59 8.62 -6.13 -11.84
C PHE A 59 9.40 -7.25 -12.51
N ASN A 60 9.19 -8.49 -12.05
CA ASN A 60 9.67 -9.67 -12.75
C ASN A 60 8.87 -9.81 -14.05
N LEU A 61 9.47 -9.29 -15.12
CA LEU A 61 8.91 -9.17 -16.46
C LEU A 61 9.36 -10.32 -17.39
N SER A 62 9.99 -11.36 -16.83
CA SER A 62 10.74 -12.39 -17.58
C SER A 62 9.91 -13.24 -18.54
N GLN A 63 8.60 -13.36 -18.34
CA GLN A 63 7.69 -14.06 -19.27
C GLN A 63 6.90 -13.11 -20.19
N SER A 64 6.77 -11.83 -19.84
CA SER A 64 6.02 -10.83 -20.63
C SER A 64 6.89 -10.01 -21.59
N THR A 65 8.21 -10.13 -21.48
CA THR A 65 9.20 -9.62 -22.45
C THR A 65 8.89 -10.04 -23.88
N ALA A 66 8.48 -11.28 -24.10
CA ALA A 66 8.15 -11.80 -25.43
C ALA A 66 6.99 -11.02 -26.07
N ASN A 67 5.85 -10.91 -25.38
CA ASN A 67 4.68 -10.17 -25.88
C ASN A 67 5.01 -8.70 -26.14
N LEU A 68 5.83 -8.08 -25.29
CA LEU A 68 6.19 -6.67 -25.39
C LEU A 68 7.16 -6.37 -26.55
N MET A 69 8.05 -7.31 -26.89
CA MET A 69 8.93 -7.22 -28.07
C MET A 69 8.24 -7.70 -29.37
N GLN A 70 7.16 -8.47 -29.27
CA GLN A 70 6.43 -8.98 -30.44
C GLN A 70 5.35 -7.99 -30.90
N ALA A 71 4.73 -7.25 -29.98
CA ALA A 71 3.76 -6.19 -30.30
C ALA A 71 4.38 -5.00 -31.07
N THR A 72 5.67 -4.69 -30.86
CA THR A 72 6.39 -3.65 -31.64
C THR A 72 6.50 -3.96 -33.13
N ILE A 73 6.30 -5.21 -33.54
CA ILE A 73 6.52 -5.66 -34.93
C ILE A 73 5.23 -5.54 -35.77
N SER A 74 4.05 -5.43 -35.14
CA SER A 74 2.76 -5.49 -35.86
C SER A 74 1.92 -4.21 -35.86
N GLU A 75 2.16 -3.23 -34.98
CA GLU A 75 1.22 -2.09 -34.81
C GLU A 75 1.75 -0.69 -35.14
N HIS A 76 3.05 -0.49 -35.43
CA HIS A 76 3.67 0.85 -35.59
C HIS A 76 3.49 1.84 -34.41
N ARG A 77 2.84 1.42 -33.32
CA ARG A 77 2.49 2.21 -32.13
C ARG A 77 3.48 1.99 -30.99
N VAL A 78 3.64 2.99 -30.13
CA VAL A 78 4.48 2.90 -28.94
C VAL A 78 3.85 1.91 -27.94
N PRO A 79 4.54 0.82 -27.55
CA PRO A 79 4.05 -0.12 -26.55
C PRO A 79 4.16 0.47 -25.14
N ILE A 80 3.03 0.51 -24.44
CA ILE A 80 2.93 0.91 -23.04
C ILE A 80 2.42 -0.29 -22.25
N ALA A 81 3.13 -0.68 -21.18
CA ALA A 81 2.59 -1.59 -20.18
C ALA A 81 2.25 -0.82 -18.91
N MET A 82 1.18 -1.21 -18.22
CA MET A 82 0.75 -0.58 -16.96
C MET A 82 0.46 -1.64 -15.90
N ALA A 83 0.54 -1.24 -14.63
CA ALA A 83 0.09 -2.05 -13.51
C ALA A 83 -0.68 -1.23 -12.47
N VAL A 84 -1.70 -1.85 -11.89
CA VAL A 84 -2.43 -1.36 -10.71
C VAL A 84 -2.13 -2.30 -9.56
N ASN A 85 -1.41 -1.81 -8.56
CA ASN A 85 -1.05 -2.55 -7.35
C ASN A 85 -1.80 -1.96 -6.15
N GLU A 86 -2.67 -2.73 -5.52
CA GLU A 86 -3.38 -2.36 -4.31
C GLU A 86 -2.85 -3.10 -3.08
N TYR A 87 -2.87 -2.41 -1.94
CA TYR A 87 -2.44 -2.90 -0.65
C TYR A 87 -3.61 -2.82 0.32
N SER A 88 -4.03 -3.98 0.84
CA SER A 88 -5.06 -4.08 1.86
C SER A 88 -4.42 -4.02 3.24
N HIS A 89 -4.80 -3.04 4.05
CA HIS A 89 -4.36 -2.89 5.43
C HIS A 89 -5.55 -3.18 6.34
N VAL A 90 -5.40 -4.14 7.25
CA VAL A 90 -6.49 -4.55 8.15
C VAL A 90 -5.93 -4.83 9.54
N TRP A 91 -6.60 -4.28 10.55
CA TRP A 91 -6.42 -4.62 11.96
C TRP A 91 -7.70 -5.27 12.48
N PHE A 92 -7.62 -6.53 12.89
CA PHE A 92 -8.70 -7.23 13.59
C PHE A 92 -8.45 -7.13 15.10
N LYS A 93 -9.40 -6.60 15.86
CA LYS A 93 -9.29 -6.41 17.31
C LYS A 93 -9.83 -7.62 18.06
N SER A 94 -9.20 -7.98 19.19
CA SER A 94 -9.72 -8.95 20.15
C SER A 94 -10.23 -10.28 19.56
N ALA A 95 -9.60 -10.78 18.48
CA ALA A 95 -10.09 -11.90 17.67
C ALA A 95 -11.53 -11.81 17.13
N ASN A 96 -12.18 -10.64 17.19
CA ASN A 96 -13.49 -10.39 16.62
C ASN A 96 -13.35 -9.90 15.17
N VAL A 97 -13.94 -10.65 14.26
CA VAL A 97 -13.87 -10.41 12.81
C VAL A 97 -14.59 -9.12 12.41
N GLU A 98 -15.66 -8.74 13.12
CA GLU A 98 -16.45 -7.54 12.85
C GLU A 98 -15.82 -6.28 13.43
N GLU A 99 -15.04 -6.38 14.50
CA GLU A 99 -14.27 -5.26 15.05
C GLU A 99 -12.95 -5.08 14.29
N ARG A 100 -13.07 -4.77 13.00
CA ARG A 100 -11.94 -4.53 12.10
C ARG A 100 -11.83 -3.08 11.64
N ILE A 101 -10.61 -2.62 11.43
CA ILE A 101 -10.33 -1.34 10.75
C ILE A 101 -9.58 -1.66 9.45
N THR A 102 -10.17 -1.27 8.32
CA THR A 102 -9.71 -1.59 6.96
C THR A 102 -9.33 -0.33 6.21
N ARG A 103 -8.22 -0.35 5.48
CA ARG A 103 -7.82 0.69 4.52
C ARG A 103 -7.21 0.05 3.27
N THR A 104 -7.56 0.57 2.10
CA THR A 104 -6.95 0.14 0.83
C THR A 104 -6.30 1.32 0.15
N PHE A 105 -5.03 1.15 -0.22
CA PHE A 105 -4.26 2.12 -1.00
C PHE A 105 -3.82 1.48 -2.30
N GLY A 106 -3.87 2.23 -3.40
CA GLY A 106 -3.41 1.77 -4.69
C GLY A 106 -2.29 2.61 -5.27
N VAL A 107 -1.50 1.97 -6.13
CA VAL A 107 -0.37 2.57 -6.84
C VAL A 107 -0.50 2.20 -8.30
N VAL A 108 -0.46 3.20 -9.18
CA VAL A 108 -0.50 3.02 -10.63
C VAL A 108 0.90 3.23 -11.18
N LEU A 109 1.35 2.24 -11.95
CA LEU A 109 2.69 2.12 -12.47
C LEU A 109 2.63 2.02 -14.00
N ILE A 110 3.59 2.61 -14.67
CA ILE A 110 3.76 2.55 -16.13
C ILE A 110 5.16 2.07 -16.49
N SER A 111 5.28 1.34 -17.59
CA SER A 111 6.53 0.76 -18.08
C SER A 111 6.75 1.13 -19.55
N PHE A 112 7.88 1.77 -19.83
CA PHE A 112 8.32 2.12 -21.18
C PHE A 112 9.42 1.17 -21.65
N ALA A 113 9.30 0.64 -22.87
CA ALA A 113 10.35 -0.18 -23.46
C ALA A 113 11.55 0.69 -23.88
N ALA A 114 12.77 0.18 -23.70
CA ALA A 114 14.01 0.85 -24.11
C ALA A 114 14.01 1.23 -25.61
N THR A 115 13.33 0.44 -26.45
CA THR A 115 13.13 0.69 -27.88
C THR A 115 12.28 1.92 -28.19
N SER A 116 11.44 2.37 -27.25
CA SER A 116 10.57 3.53 -27.42
C SER A 116 11.21 4.86 -27.03
N LEU A 117 12.33 4.82 -26.29
CA LEU A 117 13.00 6.03 -25.78
C LEU A 117 13.33 7.05 -26.87
N PRO A 118 13.96 6.71 -28.02
CA PRO A 118 14.34 7.71 -29.02
C PRO A 118 13.18 8.60 -29.47
N LEU A 119 11.98 8.01 -29.61
CA LEU A 119 10.76 8.72 -30.01
C LEU A 119 10.15 9.53 -28.85
N LEU A 120 10.16 8.97 -27.63
CA LEU A 120 9.62 9.63 -26.42
C LEU A 120 10.52 10.75 -25.88
N THR A 121 11.82 10.69 -26.13
CA THR A 121 12.79 11.71 -25.71
C THR A 121 13.02 12.80 -26.75
N ASP A 122 12.60 12.60 -27.99
CA ASP A 122 12.58 13.67 -29.00
C ASP A 122 11.43 14.64 -28.71
N VAL A 123 11.76 15.81 -28.17
CA VAL A 123 10.82 16.88 -27.83
C VAL A 123 10.33 17.62 -29.10
N HIS A 124 10.96 17.40 -30.26
CA HIS A 124 10.60 18.02 -31.54
C HIS A 124 9.74 17.13 -32.44
N SER A 125 9.57 15.85 -32.13
CA SER A 125 8.71 14.95 -32.93
C SER A 125 7.23 15.36 -32.88
N ASP A 126 6.45 15.04 -33.92
CA ASP A 126 5.01 15.36 -33.94
C ASP A 126 4.14 14.36 -33.17
N ILE A 127 4.73 13.59 -32.24
CA ILE A 127 4.00 12.59 -31.44
C ILE A 127 2.99 13.26 -30.49
N GLU A 128 1.76 12.74 -30.49
CA GLU A 128 0.71 13.15 -29.55
C GLU A 128 1.15 12.94 -28.09
N PRO A 129 0.67 13.74 -27.13
CA PRO A 129 0.92 13.49 -25.70
C PRO A 129 0.36 12.13 -25.26
N LEU A 130 1.13 11.41 -24.43
CA LEU A 130 0.63 10.21 -23.78
C LEU A 130 -0.47 10.57 -22.77
N GLN A 131 -1.62 9.94 -22.91
CA GLN A 131 -2.82 10.18 -22.12
C GLN A 131 -3.43 8.85 -21.66
N PHE A 132 -3.78 8.77 -20.37
CA PHE A 132 -4.40 7.60 -19.77
C PHE A 132 -5.52 7.99 -18.80
N SER A 133 -6.43 7.07 -18.54
CA SER A 133 -7.51 7.26 -17.58
C SER A 133 -7.53 6.14 -16.55
N LEU A 134 -7.94 6.47 -15.33
CA LEU A 134 -8.55 5.51 -14.41
C LEU A 134 -10.03 5.40 -14.76
N VAL A 135 -10.51 4.18 -14.98
CA VAL A 135 -11.92 3.84 -15.22
C VAL A 135 -12.41 2.90 -14.14
N ASP A 136 -13.74 2.81 -13.96
CA ASP A 136 -14.37 2.07 -12.85
C ASP A 136 -13.89 2.55 -11.46
N ALA A 137 -13.49 3.82 -11.37
CA ALA A 137 -12.84 4.42 -10.21
C ALA A 137 -13.82 4.95 -9.14
N ALA A 138 -15.05 4.41 -9.10
CA ALA A 138 -16.13 4.93 -8.25
C ALA A 138 -15.81 4.84 -6.74
N ALA A 139 -15.02 3.82 -6.36
CA ALA A 139 -14.57 3.63 -4.99
C ALA A 139 -13.32 4.48 -4.63
N ILE A 140 -12.74 5.26 -5.55
CA ILE A 140 -11.56 6.09 -5.23
C ILE A 140 -11.99 7.37 -4.48
N LYS A 141 -11.40 7.57 -3.31
CA LYS A 141 -11.63 8.71 -2.42
C LYS A 141 -10.67 9.87 -2.69
N SER A 142 -9.40 9.58 -2.94
CA SER A 142 -8.38 10.60 -3.23
C SER A 142 -7.29 10.07 -4.16
N VAL A 143 -6.67 10.94 -4.96
CA VAL A 143 -5.55 10.61 -5.85
C VAL A 143 -4.43 11.64 -5.69
N VAL A 144 -3.19 11.16 -5.64
CA VAL A 144 -1.96 11.95 -5.62
C VAL A 144 -1.18 11.67 -6.91
N PRO A 145 -1.20 12.57 -7.91
CA PRO A 145 -0.48 12.38 -9.17
C PRO A 145 1.01 12.74 -9.07
N ASN A 146 1.85 12.07 -9.86
CA ASN A 146 3.26 12.37 -9.99
C ASN A 146 3.48 13.65 -10.80
N LYS A 147 3.71 14.76 -10.08
CA LYS A 147 3.92 16.11 -10.64
C LYS A 147 5.21 16.29 -11.47
N GLN A 148 6.11 15.30 -11.51
CA GLN A 148 7.28 15.31 -12.40
C GLN A 148 6.97 14.76 -13.80
N LEU A 149 5.89 13.98 -13.92
CA LEU A 149 5.54 13.24 -15.14
C LEU A 149 4.19 13.66 -15.71
N LEU A 150 3.26 14.14 -14.89
CA LEU A 150 1.88 14.47 -15.28
C LEU A 150 1.61 15.98 -15.18
N LEU A 151 0.84 16.50 -16.13
CA LEU A 151 0.46 17.92 -16.14
C LEU A 151 -0.46 18.25 -14.95
N PRO A 152 -0.29 19.41 -14.26
CA PRO A 152 -1.09 19.76 -13.08
C PRO A 152 -2.60 19.79 -13.33
N ASP A 153 -3.03 20.29 -14.48
CA ASP A 153 -4.43 20.47 -14.85
C ASP A 153 -5.08 19.18 -15.41
N SER A 154 -4.39 18.03 -15.32
CA SER A 154 -4.86 16.72 -15.78
C SER A 154 -6.24 16.34 -15.26
N VAL A 155 -6.62 16.79 -14.06
CA VAL A 155 -7.88 16.45 -13.39
C VAL A 155 -9.05 17.28 -13.95
N ALA A 156 -9.28 17.17 -15.26
CA ALA A 156 -10.43 17.74 -15.94
C ALA A 156 -11.71 16.97 -15.57
N SER A 157 -12.45 17.49 -14.59
CA SER A 157 -13.74 16.94 -14.16
C SER A 157 -14.76 16.92 -15.31
N GLN A 158 -15.22 15.74 -15.73
CA GLN A 158 -16.48 15.59 -16.48
C GLN A 158 -17.25 14.34 -16.01
N HIS A 159 -18.37 14.59 -15.32
CA HIS A 159 -19.42 13.66 -14.88
C HIS A 159 -19.18 12.14 -15.04
N GLY A 160 -18.46 11.51 -14.10
CA GLY A 160 -18.37 10.05 -14.01
C GLY A 160 -17.33 9.56 -13.01
N PRO A 161 -17.26 8.24 -12.76
CA PRO A 161 -16.26 7.60 -11.91
C PRO A 161 -14.95 7.37 -12.70
N SER A 162 -14.41 8.41 -13.32
CA SER A 162 -13.21 8.31 -14.17
C SER A 162 -12.31 9.51 -13.97
N TYR A 163 -11.00 9.25 -13.92
CA TYR A 163 -9.96 10.27 -13.75
C TYR A 163 -9.06 10.24 -14.98
N TYR A 164 -8.85 11.39 -15.60
CA TYR A 164 -8.02 11.54 -16.78
C TYR A 164 -6.64 12.09 -16.42
N TYR A 165 -5.60 11.69 -17.17
CA TYR A 165 -4.23 12.13 -16.97
C TYR A 165 -3.47 12.29 -18.29
N GLN A 166 -2.76 13.41 -18.42
CA GLN A 166 -1.84 13.66 -19.53
C GLN A 166 -0.41 13.81 -19.01
N PHE A 167 0.54 13.17 -19.67
CA PHE A 167 1.96 13.35 -19.37
C PHE A 167 2.46 14.74 -19.78
N ASP A 168 3.29 15.34 -18.94
CA ASP A 168 4.22 16.38 -19.39
C ASP A 168 5.26 15.72 -20.29
N ARG A 169 5.24 16.07 -21.58
CA ARG A 169 6.16 15.52 -22.57
C ARG A 169 7.61 15.87 -22.27
N LEU A 170 7.90 17.07 -21.76
CA LEU A 170 9.26 17.48 -21.41
C LEU A 170 9.73 16.81 -20.11
N GLY A 171 8.85 16.74 -19.09
CA GLY A 171 9.08 16.00 -17.86
C GLY A 171 9.39 14.51 -18.13
N LEU A 172 8.57 13.85 -18.96
CA LEU A 172 8.77 12.46 -19.36
C LEU A 172 10.10 12.24 -20.11
N ALA A 173 10.41 13.08 -21.10
CA ALA A 173 11.66 12.99 -21.86
C ALA A 173 12.90 13.10 -20.93
N ASN A 174 12.90 14.10 -20.05
CA ASN A 174 13.99 14.30 -19.08
C ASN A 174 14.12 13.13 -18.09
N TRP A 175 12.99 12.60 -17.59
CA TRP A 175 12.98 11.45 -16.70
C TRP A 175 13.52 10.19 -17.38
N LEU A 176 13.09 9.90 -18.61
CA LEU A 176 13.58 8.76 -19.40
C LEU A 176 15.08 8.84 -19.67
N LEU A 177 15.59 10.01 -20.05
CA LEU A 177 17.03 10.22 -20.26
C LEU A 177 17.84 10.04 -18.97
N ALA A 178 17.33 10.53 -17.83
CA ALA A 178 17.95 10.33 -16.52
C ALA A 178 18.00 8.84 -16.12
N GLN A 179 16.89 8.11 -16.32
CA GLN A 179 16.82 6.68 -16.03
C GLN A 179 17.68 5.84 -16.98
N GLN A 180 17.75 6.18 -18.27
CA GLN A 180 18.66 5.52 -19.21
C GLN A 180 20.13 5.74 -18.84
N LYS A 181 20.49 6.92 -18.35
CA LYS A 181 21.85 7.21 -17.86
C LYS A 181 22.20 6.41 -16.60
N GLU A 182 21.24 6.22 -15.69
CA GLU A 182 21.42 5.42 -14.47
C GLU A 182 21.50 3.92 -14.77
N LYS A 183 20.64 3.42 -15.68
CA LYS A 183 20.45 2.00 -15.98
C LYS A 183 20.47 1.75 -17.50
N PRO A 184 21.63 1.91 -18.18
CA PRO A 184 21.73 1.90 -19.65
C PRO A 184 21.42 0.55 -20.31
N THR A 185 21.48 -0.54 -19.55
CA THR A 185 21.16 -1.91 -20.01
C THR A 185 19.75 -2.37 -19.65
N ALA A 186 18.93 -1.52 -19.01
CA ALA A 186 17.56 -1.87 -18.66
C ALA A 186 16.69 -1.95 -19.93
N ALA A 187 16.00 -3.07 -20.11
CA ALA A 187 15.06 -3.24 -21.21
C ALA A 187 13.77 -2.42 -21.02
N PHE A 188 13.44 -2.03 -19.79
CA PHE A 188 12.23 -1.29 -19.42
C PHE A 188 12.51 -0.27 -18.32
N PHE A 189 11.83 0.86 -18.40
CA PHE A 189 11.87 1.93 -17.42
C PHE A 189 10.50 2.09 -16.78
N ASN A 190 10.42 1.86 -15.47
CA ASN A 190 9.17 1.84 -14.72
C ASN A 190 9.02 3.13 -13.90
N ALA A 191 7.86 3.79 -14.01
CA ALA A 191 7.52 4.97 -13.22
C ALA A 191 6.26 4.73 -12.39
N GLU A 192 6.24 5.27 -11.18
CA GLU A 192 5.02 5.51 -10.44
C GLU A 192 4.35 6.79 -10.98
N VAL A 193 3.09 6.68 -11.40
CA VAL A 193 2.35 7.82 -11.99
C VAL A 193 1.29 8.36 -11.04
N LEU A 194 0.65 7.52 -10.24
CA LEU A 194 -0.38 7.90 -9.27
C LEU A 194 -0.28 7.03 -8.00
N ARG A 195 -0.65 7.61 -6.87
CA ARG A 195 -1.15 6.88 -5.69
C ARG A 195 -2.60 7.26 -5.45
N TYR A 196 -3.40 6.34 -4.93
CA TYR A 196 -4.78 6.61 -4.56
C TYR A 196 -5.19 5.93 -3.25
N GLU A 197 -6.20 6.50 -2.61
CA GLU A 197 -6.87 5.97 -1.44
C GLU A 197 -8.29 5.54 -1.87
N VAL A 198 -8.71 4.34 -1.44
CA VAL A 198 -10.06 3.84 -1.67
C VAL A 198 -10.97 4.30 -0.53
N SER A 199 -12.25 4.56 -0.81
CA SER A 199 -13.23 4.99 0.16
C SER A 199 -13.42 3.94 1.28
N GLU A 200 -13.59 4.44 2.50
CA GLU A 200 -13.88 3.66 3.71
C GLU A 200 -15.39 3.57 4.00
N GLU A 201 -16.26 3.95 3.05
CA GLU A 201 -17.72 3.87 3.21
C GLU A 201 -18.19 2.43 3.50
N GLU A 202 -18.96 2.29 4.59
CA GLU A 202 -19.32 0.98 5.16
C GLU A 202 -20.01 0.07 4.13
N GLY A 203 -19.50 -1.15 4.00
CA GLY A 203 -20.04 -2.16 3.09
C GLY A 203 -19.58 -2.05 1.63
N LEU A 204 -18.95 -0.95 1.20
CA LEU A 204 -18.49 -0.80 -0.19
C LEU A 204 -17.23 -1.63 -0.49
N ILE A 205 -16.32 -1.71 0.49
CA ILE A 205 -14.98 -2.28 0.33
C ILE A 205 -14.67 -3.21 1.49
N GLN A 206 -14.70 -4.52 1.21
CA GLN A 206 -14.44 -5.56 2.20
C GLN A 206 -13.07 -6.23 1.98
N PRO A 207 -12.31 -6.53 3.05
CA PRO A 207 -10.99 -7.14 2.93
C PRO A 207 -11.09 -8.61 2.50
N PRO A 208 -10.14 -9.15 1.72
CA PRO A 208 -10.30 -10.46 1.08
C PRO A 208 -10.12 -11.66 2.01
N LEU A 209 -9.45 -11.50 3.16
CA LEU A 209 -9.16 -12.56 4.13
C LEU A 209 -9.63 -12.14 5.53
N LEU A 210 -10.46 -12.96 6.15
CA LEU A 210 -10.88 -12.78 7.53
C LEU A 210 -10.07 -13.75 8.41
N LEU A 211 -9.64 -13.29 9.59
CA LEU A 211 -8.98 -14.13 10.58
C LEU A 211 -9.30 -13.72 12.01
N SER A 212 -9.27 -14.71 12.90
CA SER A 212 -9.26 -14.56 14.35
C SER A 212 -8.10 -15.37 14.91
N ASN A 213 -7.56 -14.99 16.08
CA ASN A 213 -6.53 -15.79 16.72
C ASN A 213 -6.65 -15.80 18.25
N TYR A 214 -6.30 -16.93 18.85
CA TYR A 214 -6.53 -17.27 20.24
C TYR A 214 -5.25 -17.76 20.88
N TRP A 215 -4.96 -17.28 22.08
CA TRP A 215 -3.76 -17.61 22.83
C TRP A 215 -4.13 -18.15 24.21
N LYS A 216 -3.43 -19.20 24.64
CA LYS A 216 -3.41 -19.64 26.04
C LYS A 216 -1.96 -19.68 26.50
N CYS A 217 -1.58 -18.80 27.42
CA CYS A 217 -0.21 -18.68 27.92
C CYS A 217 -0.10 -19.32 29.31
N GLU A 218 0.72 -20.36 29.41
CA GLU A 218 1.04 -21.09 30.64
C GLU A 218 2.54 -20.92 30.95
N GLU A 219 2.98 -21.31 32.14
CA GLU A 219 4.40 -21.17 32.56
C GLU A 219 5.35 -22.04 31.71
N ASP A 220 4.92 -23.23 31.31
CA ASP A 220 5.72 -24.24 30.60
C ASP A 220 5.35 -24.39 29.10
N HIS A 221 4.24 -23.79 28.65
CA HIS A 221 3.84 -23.80 27.25
C HIS A 221 2.96 -22.61 26.85
N THR A 222 2.78 -22.42 25.55
CA THR A 222 1.78 -21.50 25.00
C THR A 222 1.07 -22.17 23.82
N ASP A 223 -0.25 -22.23 23.88
CA ASP A 223 -1.09 -22.68 22.78
C ASP A 223 -1.50 -21.48 21.93
N VAL A 224 -1.25 -21.56 20.62
CA VAL A 224 -1.66 -20.57 19.61
C VAL A 224 -2.61 -21.24 18.63
N ARG A 225 -3.75 -20.61 18.35
CA ARG A 225 -4.68 -20.99 17.28
C ARG A 225 -5.01 -19.79 16.41
N ILE A 226 -4.96 -19.96 15.09
CA ILE A 226 -5.36 -18.96 14.10
C ILE A 226 -6.44 -19.61 13.23
N ASP A 227 -7.65 -19.06 13.24
CA ASP A 227 -8.70 -19.47 12.30
C ASP A 227 -8.82 -18.41 11.21
N TYR A 228 -8.98 -18.83 9.96
CA TYR A 228 -8.98 -17.91 8.81
C TYR A 228 -9.89 -18.41 7.70
N HIS A 229 -10.47 -17.48 6.95
CA HIS A 229 -11.28 -17.78 5.76
C HIS A 229 -11.31 -16.63 4.76
N LEU A 230 -11.62 -16.95 3.49
CA LEU A 230 -11.92 -15.95 2.49
C LEU A 230 -13.18 -15.15 2.88
N ASN A 231 -13.14 -13.85 2.64
CA ASN A 231 -14.32 -13.01 2.77
C ASN A 231 -15.20 -13.13 1.52
N THR A 232 -16.39 -13.69 1.67
CA THR A 232 -17.33 -13.82 0.55
C THR A 232 -17.85 -12.47 0.06
N GLU A 233 -17.88 -11.45 0.92
CA GLU A 233 -18.32 -10.07 0.63
C GLU A 233 -17.26 -9.24 -0.10
N CYS A 234 -16.00 -9.67 -0.11
CA CYS A 234 -14.98 -9.00 -0.93
C CYS A 234 -15.33 -9.21 -2.41
N PRO A 235 -15.24 -8.18 -3.28
CA PRO A 235 -15.54 -8.34 -4.71
C PRO A 235 -14.55 -9.25 -5.46
N ILE A 236 -13.39 -9.54 -4.85
CA ILE A 236 -12.35 -10.38 -5.47
C ILE A 236 -12.78 -11.85 -5.49
N THR A 237 -12.77 -12.43 -6.69
CA THR A 237 -13.02 -13.87 -6.93
C THR A 237 -11.76 -14.67 -7.20
N ALA A 238 -10.67 -13.99 -7.60
CA ALA A 238 -9.36 -14.60 -7.84
C ALA A 238 -8.73 -15.16 -6.54
N PRO A 239 -7.89 -16.21 -6.63
CA PRO A 239 -7.28 -16.85 -5.47
C PRO A 239 -6.32 -15.93 -4.71
N LEU A 240 -6.28 -16.08 -3.40
CA LEU A 240 -5.16 -15.58 -2.59
C LEU A 240 -4.05 -16.63 -2.64
N LEU A 241 -2.83 -16.19 -2.88
CA LEU A 241 -1.65 -17.04 -3.09
C LEU A 241 -0.53 -16.66 -2.13
N ASN A 242 0.30 -17.65 -1.81
CA ASN A 242 1.50 -17.54 -0.96
C ASN A 242 1.19 -16.82 0.37
N LEU A 243 0.14 -17.27 1.05
CA LEU A 243 -0.22 -16.72 2.34
C LEU A 243 0.81 -17.15 3.38
N VAL A 244 1.37 -16.22 4.13
CA VAL A 244 2.22 -16.53 5.29
C VAL A 244 1.63 -15.88 6.52
N PHE A 245 1.28 -16.72 7.49
CA PHE A 245 0.82 -16.32 8.82
C PHE A 245 2.02 -16.39 9.76
N ALA A 246 2.32 -15.33 10.50
CA ALA A 246 3.47 -15.28 11.39
C ALA A 246 3.15 -14.56 12.69
N THR A 247 3.72 -15.04 13.81
CA THR A 247 3.65 -14.35 15.10
C THR A 247 4.94 -14.53 15.90
N LYS A 248 5.22 -13.57 16.78
CA LYS A 248 6.39 -13.63 17.66
C LYS A 248 6.05 -14.34 18.97
N LEU A 249 7.00 -15.07 19.52
CA LEU A 249 6.87 -15.74 20.82
C LEU A 249 7.97 -15.24 21.76
N SER A 250 7.62 -14.98 23.02
CA SER A 250 8.59 -14.67 24.07
C SER A 250 8.85 -15.88 24.96
N GLY A 251 9.99 -15.87 25.67
CA GLY A 251 10.46 -16.99 26.47
C GLY A 251 11.38 -17.93 25.69
N ASN A 252 11.97 -18.89 26.38
CA ASN A 252 12.96 -19.80 25.81
C ASN A 252 12.27 -21.05 25.24
N VAL A 253 11.82 -20.94 23.97
CA VAL A 253 11.18 -22.05 23.25
C VAL A 253 12.11 -23.25 23.16
N SER A 254 11.67 -24.40 23.66
CA SER A 254 12.40 -25.67 23.67
C SER A 254 11.91 -26.64 22.59
N ASN A 255 10.61 -26.62 22.27
CA ASN A 255 10.00 -27.45 21.25
C ASN A 255 8.71 -26.80 20.71
N VAL A 256 8.31 -27.12 19.48
CA VAL A 256 7.04 -26.70 18.89
C VAL A 256 6.33 -27.91 18.30
N THR A 257 5.12 -28.19 18.78
CA THR A 257 4.21 -29.17 18.19
C THR A 257 3.13 -28.40 17.42
N SER A 258 2.92 -28.67 16.14
CA SER A 258 2.02 -27.88 15.29
C SER A 258 1.21 -28.73 14.30
N ASP A 259 0.00 -28.28 14.02
CA ASP A 259 -0.92 -28.84 13.03
C ASP A 259 -1.65 -27.69 12.29
N PRO A 260 -1.43 -27.48 10.97
CA PRO A 260 -0.41 -28.14 10.15
C PRO A 260 1.01 -27.73 10.58
N ALA A 261 2.02 -28.38 9.97
CA ALA A 261 3.43 -28.15 10.30
C ALA A 261 3.83 -26.66 10.15
N ALA A 262 4.37 -26.10 11.23
CA ALA A 262 4.88 -24.74 11.30
C ALA A 262 6.40 -24.69 11.11
N ASN A 263 6.90 -23.52 10.70
CA ASN A 263 8.30 -23.16 10.72
C ASN A 263 8.59 -22.25 11.92
N TRP A 264 9.52 -22.68 12.79
CA TRP A 264 10.02 -21.91 13.93
C TRP A 264 11.42 -21.35 13.65
N SER A 265 11.56 -20.03 13.80
CA SER A 265 12.84 -19.32 13.67
C SER A 265 13.26 -18.76 15.03
N ALA A 266 14.27 -19.39 15.64
CA ALA A 266 14.85 -18.94 16.91
C ALA A 266 15.56 -17.59 16.79
N GLU A 267 16.14 -17.25 15.63
CA GLU A 267 16.82 -15.97 15.38
C GLU A 267 15.86 -14.77 15.45
N SER A 268 14.63 -14.93 14.94
CA SER A 268 13.61 -13.88 14.91
C SER A 268 12.55 -14.01 16.00
N SER A 269 12.66 -15.06 16.83
CA SER A 269 11.64 -15.57 17.76
C SER A 269 10.26 -15.68 17.13
N SER A 270 10.18 -16.22 15.91
CA SER A 270 8.99 -16.20 15.07
C SER A 270 8.48 -17.60 14.73
N LEU A 271 7.18 -17.83 14.95
CA LEU A 271 6.45 -19.01 14.49
C LEU A 271 5.63 -18.63 13.25
N SER A 272 5.69 -19.47 12.22
CA SER A 272 5.08 -19.17 10.93
C SER A 272 4.49 -20.39 10.22
N TRP A 273 3.47 -20.16 9.41
CA TRP A 273 2.88 -21.14 8.50
C TRP A 273 2.75 -20.55 7.10
N THR A 274 2.90 -21.39 6.09
CA THR A 274 2.66 -21.04 4.69
C THR A 274 1.45 -21.82 4.17
N VAL A 275 0.49 -21.12 3.58
CA VAL A 275 -0.65 -21.69 2.86
C VAL A 275 -0.53 -21.26 1.40
N THR A 276 -0.39 -22.22 0.49
CA THR A 276 -0.06 -21.93 -0.93
C THR A 276 -1.17 -21.17 -1.65
N GLU A 277 -2.42 -21.56 -1.42
CA GLU A 277 -3.59 -20.97 -2.05
C GLU A 277 -4.79 -20.96 -1.09
N LEU A 278 -5.64 -19.95 -1.21
CA LEU A 278 -7.06 -20.02 -0.83
C LEU A 278 -7.92 -19.54 -2.00
N SER A 279 -8.96 -20.30 -2.35
CA SER A 279 -9.84 -19.98 -3.47
C SER A 279 -11.30 -20.35 -3.21
N ARG A 280 -12.23 -19.70 -3.93
CA ARG A 280 -13.68 -19.93 -3.76
C ARG A 280 -14.16 -21.30 -4.26
N HIS A 281 -13.29 -22.05 -4.96
CA HIS A 281 -13.59 -23.36 -5.56
C HIS A 281 -12.71 -24.49 -5.00
N GLY A 282 -11.76 -24.18 -4.11
CA GLY A 282 -10.93 -25.13 -3.38
C GLY A 282 -11.05 -24.88 -1.88
N ASP A 283 -9.92 -24.93 -1.18
CA ASP A 283 -9.87 -24.57 0.24
C ASP A 283 -10.13 -23.06 0.39
N CYS A 284 -11.22 -22.71 1.08
CA CYS A 284 -11.63 -21.33 1.33
C CYS A 284 -11.44 -20.90 2.80
N ALA A 285 -11.06 -21.83 3.68
CA ALA A 285 -10.89 -21.62 5.12
C ALA A 285 -9.92 -22.64 5.73
N GLY A 286 -9.41 -22.35 6.92
CA GLY A 286 -8.58 -23.28 7.68
C GLY A 286 -8.32 -22.86 9.12
N SER A 287 -7.53 -23.67 9.83
CA SER A 287 -7.16 -23.47 11.23
C SER A 287 -5.70 -23.90 11.42
N LEU A 288 -4.87 -23.00 11.95
CA LEU A 288 -3.47 -23.25 12.29
C LEU A 288 -3.35 -23.37 13.80
N LYS A 289 -2.70 -24.42 14.29
CA LYS A 289 -2.55 -24.68 15.74
C LYS A 289 -1.11 -25.00 16.07
N ALA A 290 -0.61 -24.47 17.18
CA ALA A 290 0.64 -24.89 17.77
C ALA A 290 0.58 -24.91 19.30
N ARG A 291 1.26 -25.89 19.89
CA ARG A 291 1.73 -25.86 21.27
C ARG A 291 3.23 -25.62 21.28
N VAL A 292 3.62 -24.50 21.84
CA VAL A 292 5.01 -24.05 21.98
C VAL A 292 5.45 -24.37 23.41
N HIS A 293 6.43 -25.24 23.59
CA HIS A 293 6.96 -25.57 24.90
C HIS A 293 8.08 -24.60 25.29
N LEU A 294 8.12 -24.20 26.55
CA LEU A 294 9.08 -23.27 27.11
C LEU A 294 9.99 -24.01 28.10
N SER A 295 11.30 -23.78 28.03
CA SER A 295 12.26 -24.28 29.04
C SER A 295 12.45 -23.30 30.21
N ALA A 296 12.23 -22.00 29.97
CA ALA A 296 12.24 -20.93 30.96
C ALA A 296 11.62 -19.66 30.37
N GLY A 297 11.30 -18.66 31.21
CA GLY A 297 10.82 -17.36 30.75
C GLY A 297 9.38 -17.36 30.23
N GLY A 298 8.55 -18.31 30.68
CA GLY A 298 7.10 -18.20 30.60
C GLY A 298 6.52 -17.26 31.68
N PRO A 299 5.21 -17.00 31.63
CA PRO A 299 4.34 -17.28 30.49
C PRO A 299 4.66 -16.34 29.32
N SER A 300 4.43 -16.78 28.08
CA SER A 300 4.69 -15.94 26.90
C SER A 300 3.79 -14.70 26.88
N GLN A 301 4.35 -13.56 26.49
CA GLN A 301 3.61 -12.34 26.19
C GLN A 301 2.89 -12.52 24.84
N PRO A 302 1.56 -12.34 24.78
CA PRO A 302 0.81 -12.46 23.53
C PRO A 302 1.27 -11.43 22.50
N ALA A 303 1.35 -11.86 21.24
CA ALA A 303 1.76 -11.02 20.12
C ALA A 303 0.71 -11.03 19.00
N HIS A 304 0.78 -10.02 18.13
CA HIS A 304 -0.09 -9.97 16.95
C HIS A 304 0.26 -11.09 15.97
N VAL A 305 -0.76 -11.65 15.32
CA VAL A 305 -0.58 -12.49 14.14
C VAL A 305 -0.58 -11.57 12.93
N HIS A 306 0.54 -11.55 12.20
CA HIS A 306 0.69 -10.86 10.93
C HIS A 306 0.40 -11.83 9.77
N VAL A 307 -0.21 -11.31 8.70
CA VAL A 307 -0.44 -12.08 7.47
C VAL A 307 0.14 -11.33 6.29
N VAL A 308 0.83 -12.05 5.39
CA VAL A 308 1.08 -11.57 4.04
C VAL A 308 0.42 -12.51 3.03
N PHE A 309 -0.06 -11.96 1.92
CA PHE A 309 -0.63 -12.70 0.79
C PHE A 309 -0.52 -11.86 -0.48
N GLN A 310 -0.75 -12.49 -1.63
CA GLN A 310 -0.93 -11.79 -2.91
C GLN A 310 -2.09 -12.38 -3.71
N CYS A 311 -2.74 -11.57 -4.53
CA CYS A 311 -3.77 -11.97 -5.48
C CYS A 311 -3.44 -11.31 -6.82
N SER A 312 -3.44 -12.08 -7.91
CA SER A 312 -3.17 -11.59 -9.26
C SER A 312 -4.46 -11.28 -10.01
N ASP A 313 -4.37 -10.39 -10.98
CA ASP A 313 -5.42 -10.03 -11.94
C ASP A 313 -6.70 -9.45 -11.34
N ALA A 314 -6.61 -8.94 -10.10
CA ALA A 314 -7.70 -8.32 -9.34
C ALA A 314 -7.32 -6.94 -8.79
N THR A 315 -8.35 -6.13 -8.51
CA THR A 315 -8.34 -4.93 -7.66
C THR A 315 -9.50 -5.04 -6.66
N ILE A 316 -9.33 -4.53 -5.44
CA ILE A 316 -10.41 -4.41 -4.44
C ILE A 316 -11.34 -3.26 -4.83
N SER A 317 -10.80 -2.14 -5.32
CA SER A 317 -11.60 -0.96 -5.69
C SER A 317 -12.43 -1.12 -6.96
N GLY A 318 -12.16 -2.17 -7.77
CA GLY A 318 -12.69 -2.32 -9.12
C GLY A 318 -11.96 -1.50 -10.19
N VAL A 319 -11.08 -0.56 -9.82
CA VAL A 319 -10.46 0.37 -10.77
C VAL A 319 -9.61 -0.35 -11.81
N ASN A 320 -9.59 0.23 -13.01
CA ASN A 320 -8.82 -0.22 -14.15
C ASN A 320 -8.17 0.96 -14.89
N VAL A 321 -7.26 0.68 -15.83
CA VAL A 321 -6.54 1.69 -16.62
C VAL A 321 -6.83 1.55 -18.11
N SER A 322 -6.94 2.67 -18.81
CA SER A 322 -7.09 2.75 -20.28
C SER A 322 -6.22 3.86 -20.87
N LEU A 323 -5.86 3.75 -22.15
CA LEU A 323 -5.21 4.84 -22.91
C LEU A 323 -6.25 5.56 -23.77
N ALA A 324 -6.10 6.87 -23.95
CA ALA A 324 -7.04 7.67 -24.75
C ALA A 324 -6.77 7.58 -26.27
N ASN A 325 -5.50 7.66 -26.69
CA ASN A 325 -5.14 7.83 -28.11
C ASN A 325 -4.69 6.51 -28.73
N SER A 326 -5.63 5.81 -29.37
CA SER A 326 -5.43 4.47 -29.95
C SER A 326 -4.62 4.43 -31.25
N ASP A 327 -4.07 5.55 -31.72
CA ASP A 327 -3.36 5.59 -33.01
C ASP A 327 -1.84 5.80 -32.82
N THR A 328 -1.45 6.33 -31.65
CA THR A 328 -0.05 6.62 -31.28
C THR A 328 0.51 5.61 -30.26
N TYR A 329 -0.28 5.28 -29.24
CA TYR A 329 0.13 4.41 -28.13
C TYR A 329 -0.78 3.19 -28.05
N HIS A 330 -0.24 2.02 -27.70
CA HIS A 330 -1.03 0.82 -27.42
C HIS A 330 -0.73 0.25 -26.04
N LEU A 331 -1.76 -0.28 -25.38
CA LEU A 331 -1.66 -0.87 -24.06
C LEU A 331 -1.32 -2.37 -24.20
N SER A 332 -0.02 -2.66 -24.27
CA SER A 332 0.52 -4.00 -24.54
C SER A 332 0.29 -5.00 -23.40
N MET A 333 0.15 -4.51 -22.17
CA MET A 333 -0.17 -5.30 -20.98
C MET A 333 -0.77 -4.43 -19.89
N VAL A 334 -1.80 -4.93 -19.21
CA VAL A 334 -2.26 -4.42 -17.90
C VAL A 334 -2.10 -5.54 -16.89
N ARG A 335 -1.35 -5.30 -15.81
CA ARG A 335 -1.34 -6.16 -14.63
C ARG A 335 -2.20 -5.55 -13.54
N ARG A 336 -2.92 -6.38 -12.79
CA ARG A 336 -3.59 -5.97 -11.56
C ARG A 336 -3.11 -6.88 -10.44
N LYS A 337 -2.87 -6.33 -9.25
CA LYS A 337 -2.41 -7.11 -8.11
C LYS A 337 -2.92 -6.53 -6.82
N VAL A 338 -3.37 -7.40 -5.92
CA VAL A 338 -3.69 -7.04 -4.54
C VAL A 338 -2.69 -7.75 -3.63
N MET A 339 -2.19 -7.04 -2.63
CA MET A 339 -1.23 -7.55 -1.66
C MET A 339 -1.67 -7.18 -0.24
N ALA A 340 -1.25 -7.99 0.74
CA ALA A 340 -1.30 -7.58 2.13
C ALA A 340 -0.37 -6.38 2.36
N GLY A 341 -0.90 -5.31 2.97
CA GLY A 341 -0.14 -4.23 3.57
C GLY A 341 0.12 -4.54 5.04
N LYS A 342 -0.31 -3.64 5.93
CA LYS A 342 -0.34 -3.90 7.38
C LYS A 342 -1.57 -4.76 7.69
N TYR A 343 -1.44 -6.08 7.57
CA TYR A 343 -2.49 -7.06 7.83
C TYR A 343 -2.19 -7.83 9.13
N PHE A 344 -2.97 -7.62 10.19
CA PHE A 344 -2.72 -8.27 11.46
C PHE A 344 -3.95 -8.39 12.36
N SER A 345 -3.92 -9.37 13.26
CA SER A 345 -4.97 -9.65 14.24
C SER A 345 -4.40 -9.63 15.66
N GLU A 346 -5.09 -8.97 16.57
CA GLU A 346 -4.85 -9.06 18.01
C GLU A 346 -5.36 -10.39 18.57
N PRO A 347 -4.64 -11.01 19.51
CA PRO A 347 -5.02 -12.26 20.13
C PRO A 347 -6.14 -12.09 21.18
N GLU A 348 -7.16 -12.95 21.13
CA GLU A 348 -8.02 -13.19 22.30
C GLU A 348 -7.28 -14.10 23.29
N ILE A 349 -7.11 -13.60 24.52
CA ILE A 349 -6.38 -14.33 25.57
C ILE A 349 -7.34 -15.19 26.38
N ARG A 350 -7.12 -16.50 26.35
CA ARG A 350 -7.88 -17.50 27.09
C ARG A 350 -7.16 -17.91 28.36
N LYS A 351 -7.95 -18.29 29.36
CA LYS A 351 -7.51 -18.83 30.65
C LYS A 351 -7.62 -20.36 30.65
#